data_AF-A0A9W8HTE0-F1
#
_entry.id   AF-A0A9W8HTE0-F1
#
_cell.length_a   1.000
_cell.length_b   1.000
_cell.length_c   1.000
_cell.angle_alpha   90.00
_cell.angle_beta   90.00
_cell.angle_gamma   90.00
#
_symmetry.space_group_name_H-M   'P 1'
#
loop_
_entity.id
_entity.type
_entity.pdbx_description
1 polymer ?
#
loop_
_entity_poly.entity_id
_entity_poly.type
_entity_poly.pdbx_seq_one_letter_code
_entity_poly.pdbx_strand_id
1 'polypeptide(L)'
;MLSLERRGQPATSVETPTFLKYTRRGLQPHLVPEMAAEIEGLPALTRVQLEDFLDGDEGGLDRFGAGLRSFASMDESELVVLDVLDPIWTQRASKLTDKHIGIPSDGGMRRLTPEMYSRAVQALKPDIVVPPADYVAEPPVAGDKRAE
;
A
#
# COMPACT_ATOMS: atom_id res chain seq x y z
N MET A 1 -13.66 -13.82 12.57
CA MET A 1 -12.78 -14.66 11.74
C MET A 1 -13.09 -14.46 10.25
N LEU A 2 -12.17 -13.84 9.52
CA LEU A 2 -12.15 -13.67 8.07
C LEU A 2 -11.16 -14.70 7.49
N SER A 3 -11.54 -15.42 6.44
CA SER A 3 -10.64 -16.39 5.78
C SER A 3 -10.33 -15.90 4.36
N LEU A 4 -9.05 -15.83 4.02
CA LEU A 4 -8.55 -15.33 2.74
C LEU A 4 -7.72 -16.40 2.05
N GLU A 5 -8.00 -16.63 0.77
CA GLU A 5 -7.30 -17.62 -0.05
C GLU A 5 -6.53 -16.92 -1.17
N ARG A 6 -5.20 -17.09 -1.16
CA ARG A 6 -4.38 -16.77 -2.33
C ARG A 6 -4.34 -17.99 -3.24
N ARG A 7 -4.51 -17.77 -4.54
CA ARG A 7 -4.51 -18.84 -5.55
C ARG A 7 -3.26 -19.72 -5.42
N GLY A 8 -3.46 -21.01 -5.16
CA GLY A 8 -2.38 -21.99 -5.03
C GLY A 8 -1.75 -22.07 -3.64
N GLN A 9 -2.30 -21.40 -2.64
CA GLN A 9 -1.87 -21.45 -1.25
C GLN A 9 -3.03 -21.77 -0.30
N PRO A 10 -2.75 -22.33 0.89
CA PRO A 10 -3.77 -22.59 1.88
C PRO A 10 -4.44 -21.28 2.35
N ALA A 11 -5.68 -21.39 2.81
CA ALA A 11 -6.41 -20.26 3.37
C ALA A 11 -5.73 -19.74 4.64
N THR A 12 -5.51 -18.42 4.71
CA THR A 12 -5.04 -17.74 5.92
C THR A 12 -6.26 -17.23 6.69
N SER A 13 -6.36 -17.64 7.96
CA SER A 13 -7.41 -17.17 8.88
C SER A 13 -6.94 -15.92 9.63
N VAL A 14 -7.79 -14.92 9.66
CA VAL A 14 -7.55 -13.62 10.27
C VAL A 14 -8.65 -13.38 11.29
N GLU A 15 -8.26 -13.22 12.56
CA GLU A 15 -9.21 -12.82 13.58
C GLU A 15 -9.68 -11.38 13.39
N THR A 16 -10.95 -11.12 13.71
CA THR A 16 -11.56 -9.79 13.56
C THR A 16 -12.20 -9.38 14.89
N PRO A 17 -11.97 -8.15 15.40
CA PRO A 17 -11.20 -7.06 14.79
C PRO A 17 -9.68 -7.32 14.80
N THR A 18 -8.98 -6.76 13.80
CA THR A 18 -7.52 -6.77 13.73
C THR A 18 -7.00 -5.45 13.16
N PHE A 19 -5.70 -5.27 13.18
CA PHE A 19 -5.00 -4.16 12.55
C PHE A 19 -4.08 -4.68 11.42
N LEU A 20 -3.66 -3.76 10.56
CA LEU A 20 -2.68 -4.05 9.51
C LEU A 20 -1.31 -3.62 10.01
N LYS A 21 -0.29 -4.47 9.86
CA LYS A 21 1.10 -4.11 10.14
C LYS A 21 1.52 -2.98 9.19
N TYR A 22 1.83 -1.80 9.74
CA TYR A 22 2.29 -0.66 8.95
C TYR A 22 3.74 -0.88 8.52
N THR A 23 3.99 -0.75 7.22
CA THR A 23 5.34 -0.83 6.68
C THR A 23 5.68 0.40 5.84
N ARG A 24 6.97 0.58 5.58
CA ARG A 24 7.45 1.43 4.50
C ARG A 24 8.25 0.59 3.52
N ARG A 25 7.93 0.69 2.23
CA ARG A 25 8.51 -0.15 1.16
C ARG A 25 8.42 -1.66 1.46
N GLY A 26 7.44 -2.09 2.24
CA GLY A 26 7.26 -3.48 2.65
C GLY A 26 8.06 -3.92 3.88
N LEU A 27 8.87 -3.06 4.48
CA LEU A 27 9.61 -3.36 5.71
C LEU A 27 9.00 -2.63 6.91
N GLN A 28 8.94 -3.32 8.04
CA GLN A 28 8.54 -2.72 9.29
C GLN A 28 9.57 -1.65 9.70
N PRO A 29 9.18 -0.39 9.96
CA PRO A 29 10.14 0.64 10.35
C PRO A 29 10.93 0.21 11.59
N HIS A 30 12.26 0.38 11.51
CA HIS A 30 13.20 0.07 12.60
C HIS A 30 13.30 -1.40 13.02
N LEU A 31 12.65 -2.32 12.32
CA LEU A 31 12.70 -3.75 12.61
C LEU A 31 13.15 -4.53 11.37
N VAL A 32 14.20 -5.31 11.54
CA VAL A 32 14.60 -6.30 10.53
C VAL A 32 13.64 -7.49 10.58
N PRO A 33 13.43 -8.23 9.47
CA PRO A 33 12.46 -9.31 9.39
C PRO A 33 12.62 -10.37 10.49
N GLU A 34 13.85 -10.70 10.86
CA GLU A 34 14.16 -11.68 11.90
C GLU A 34 13.66 -11.22 13.27
N MET A 35 13.81 -9.95 13.61
CA MET A 35 13.31 -9.39 14.87
C MET A 35 11.79 -9.28 14.87
N ALA A 36 11.16 -9.00 13.72
CA ALA A 36 9.71 -8.97 13.63
C ALA A 36 9.09 -10.35 13.88
N ALA A 37 9.76 -11.43 13.44
CA ALA A 37 9.30 -12.80 13.65
C ALA A 37 9.27 -13.23 15.13
N GLU A 38 10.04 -12.56 15.99
CA GLU A 38 10.06 -12.81 17.44
C GLU A 38 8.93 -12.10 18.20
N ILE A 39 8.21 -11.17 17.57
CA ILE A 39 7.13 -10.42 18.22
C ILE A 39 5.82 -11.20 18.15
N GLU A 40 5.40 -11.72 19.30
CA GLU A 40 4.11 -12.38 19.44
C GLU A 40 2.94 -11.42 19.17
N GLY A 41 1.91 -11.91 18.47
CA GLY A 41 0.68 -11.16 18.23
C GLY A 41 0.75 -10.14 17.09
N LEU A 42 1.83 -10.11 16.30
CA LEU A 42 1.81 -9.37 15.04
C LEU A 42 0.76 -9.95 14.08
N PRO A 43 -0.02 -9.11 13.38
CA PRO A 43 -1.05 -9.58 12.47
C PRO A 43 -0.41 -10.18 11.23
N ALA A 44 -1.05 -11.21 10.68
CA ALA A 44 -0.65 -11.80 9.41
C ALA A 44 -0.89 -10.87 8.20
N LEU A 45 -1.55 -9.71 8.39
CA LEU A 45 -1.74 -8.72 7.33
C LEU A 45 -0.74 -7.59 7.41
N THR A 46 -0.11 -7.32 6.27
CA THR A 46 0.88 -6.28 6.07
C THR A 46 0.32 -5.22 5.11
N ARG A 47 0.25 -3.97 5.57
CA ARG A 47 -0.09 -2.83 4.71
C ARG A 47 1.17 -2.29 4.07
N VAL A 48 1.11 -2.13 2.76
CA VAL A 48 2.14 -1.52 1.93
C VAL A 48 1.48 -0.44 1.09
N GLN A 49 2.19 0.65 0.79
CA GLN A 49 1.64 1.79 0.07
C GLN A 49 2.38 2.00 -1.23
N LEU A 50 1.65 2.23 -2.32
CA LEU A 50 2.23 2.40 -3.64
C LEU A 50 3.15 3.63 -3.71
N GLU A 51 2.78 4.70 -3.00
CA GLU A 51 3.56 5.94 -2.85
C GLU A 51 5.06 5.69 -2.58
N ASP A 52 5.40 4.72 -1.75
CA ASP A 52 6.78 4.40 -1.38
C ASP A 52 7.65 3.89 -2.54
N PHE A 53 7.03 3.50 -3.65
CA PHE A 53 7.67 2.94 -4.85
C PHE A 53 7.58 3.85 -6.08
N LEU A 54 6.98 5.05 -5.94
CA LEU A 54 6.88 6.03 -7.02
C LEU A 54 8.15 6.90 -7.16
N ASP A 55 9.09 6.76 -6.23
CA ASP A 55 10.38 7.43 -6.26
C ASP A 55 11.42 6.62 -7.04
N GLY A 56 11.76 7.11 -8.24
CA GLY A 56 12.80 6.57 -9.11
C GLY A 56 12.46 6.74 -10.59
N ASP A 57 13.44 6.52 -11.47
CA ASP A 57 13.13 6.28 -12.89
C ASP A 57 12.30 5.00 -13.01
N GLU A 58 11.25 5.05 -13.83
CA GLU A 58 10.33 3.94 -14.05
C GLU A 58 11.09 2.60 -14.19
N GLY A 59 10.69 1.61 -13.37
CA GLY A 59 11.07 0.22 -13.58
C GLY A 59 11.92 -0.43 -12.52
N GLY A 60 12.15 0.14 -11.34
CA GLY A 60 12.79 -0.63 -10.24
C GLY A 60 12.03 -1.92 -9.91
N LEU A 61 10.71 -1.81 -9.74
CA LEU A 61 9.81 -2.95 -9.52
C LEU A 61 9.61 -3.79 -10.77
N ASP A 62 9.42 -3.15 -11.93
CA ASP A 62 9.22 -3.87 -13.19
C ASP A 62 10.46 -4.69 -13.58
N ARG A 63 11.68 -4.21 -13.27
CA ARG A 63 12.94 -4.92 -13.50
C ARG A 63 13.13 -6.10 -12.56
N PHE A 64 12.63 -6.02 -11.32
CA PHE A 64 12.76 -7.11 -10.36
C PHE A 64 11.86 -8.31 -10.74
N GLY A 65 10.62 -8.06 -11.15
CA GLY A 65 9.72 -9.06 -11.75
C GLY A 65 9.19 -10.17 -10.81
N ALA A 66 9.80 -10.38 -9.65
CA ALA A 66 9.38 -11.42 -8.68
C ALA A 66 8.32 -10.95 -7.66
N GLY A 67 7.88 -9.69 -7.74
CA GLY A 67 6.83 -9.15 -6.88
C GLY A 67 7.30 -8.65 -5.52
N LEU A 68 6.39 -8.02 -4.78
CA LEU A 68 6.67 -7.31 -3.54
C LEU A 68 7.20 -8.22 -2.43
N ARG A 69 6.64 -9.43 -2.31
CA ARG A 69 7.05 -10.41 -1.31
C ARG A 69 8.53 -10.75 -1.41
N SER A 70 8.97 -11.11 -2.61
CA SER A 70 10.35 -11.45 -2.89
C SER A 70 11.26 -10.23 -2.81
N PHE A 71 10.75 -9.04 -3.17
CA PHE A 71 11.51 -7.80 -3.11
C PHE A 71 11.84 -7.38 -1.67
N ALA A 72 10.87 -7.50 -0.76
CA ALA A 72 11.00 -7.09 0.64
C ALA A 72 11.33 -8.26 1.59
N SER A 73 11.66 -9.45 1.07
CA SER A 73 11.92 -10.66 1.85
C SER A 73 10.83 -10.96 2.88
N MET A 74 9.57 -10.78 2.50
CA MET A 74 8.42 -11.05 3.39
C MET A 74 8.14 -12.55 3.45
N ASP A 75 7.59 -12.99 4.58
CA ASP A 75 7.15 -14.37 4.77
C ASP A 75 6.00 -14.73 3.82
N GLU A 76 6.00 -15.95 3.29
CA GLU A 76 4.94 -16.44 2.40
C GLU A 76 3.58 -16.49 3.08
N SER A 77 3.49 -16.76 4.38
CA SER A 77 2.23 -16.82 5.12
C SER A 77 1.57 -15.46 5.35
N GLU A 78 2.31 -14.35 5.25
CA GLU A 78 1.74 -13.02 5.37
C GLU A 78 0.82 -12.71 4.18
N LEU A 79 -0.20 -11.88 4.39
CA LEU A 79 -1.05 -11.32 3.36
C LEU A 79 -0.73 -9.84 3.17
N VAL A 80 -0.65 -9.38 1.93
CA VAL A 80 -0.31 -7.99 1.59
C VAL A 80 -1.55 -7.23 1.17
N VAL A 81 -1.82 -6.14 1.88
CA VAL A 81 -2.78 -5.10 1.49
C VAL A 81 -2.00 -3.96 0.85
N LEU A 82 -2.18 -3.76 -0.45
CA LEU A 82 -1.62 -2.62 -1.17
C LEU A 82 -2.59 -1.44 -1.13
N ASP A 83 -2.22 -0.42 -0.39
CA ASP A 83 -2.84 0.90 -0.43
C ASP A 83 -2.15 1.82 -1.44
N VAL A 84 -2.79 2.91 -1.83
CA VAL A 84 -2.21 3.91 -2.71
C VAL A 84 -1.35 4.90 -1.93
N LEU A 85 -1.87 5.39 -0.80
CA LEU A 85 -1.28 6.48 -0.03
C LEU A 85 -0.88 6.03 1.38
N ASP A 86 0.23 6.59 1.86
CA ASP A 86 0.68 6.45 3.25
C ASP A 86 -0.29 7.15 4.23
N PRO A 87 -0.92 6.42 5.17
CA PRO A 87 -1.88 6.99 6.11
C PRO A 87 -1.24 7.93 7.14
N ILE A 88 0.08 7.95 7.30
CA ILE A 88 0.77 8.87 8.22
C ILE A 88 0.59 10.32 7.78
N TRP A 89 0.46 10.57 6.48
CA TRP A 89 0.27 11.92 5.94
C TRP A 89 -1.21 12.30 5.94
N THR A 90 -1.65 12.93 7.02
CA THR A 90 -3.03 13.39 7.21
C THR A 90 -3.34 14.69 6.47
N GLN A 91 -2.32 15.48 6.14
CA GLN A 91 -2.47 16.72 5.36
C GLN A 91 -1.58 16.66 4.13
N ARG A 92 -2.21 16.45 2.97
CA ARG A 92 -1.52 16.35 1.69
C ARG A 92 -1.77 17.61 0.87
N ALA A 93 -0.69 18.19 0.35
CA ALA A 93 -0.77 19.30 -0.62
C ALA A 93 -1.06 18.81 -2.05
N SER A 94 -1.54 17.57 -2.20
CA SER A 94 -1.72 16.92 -3.49
C SER A 94 -2.86 17.54 -4.30
N LYS A 95 -2.62 17.76 -5.59
CA LYS A 95 -3.68 18.13 -6.54
C LYS A 95 -4.34 16.85 -7.04
N LEU A 96 -5.59 16.63 -6.62
CA LEU A 96 -6.45 15.56 -7.13
C LEU A 96 -7.19 16.07 -8.37
N THR A 97 -7.14 15.31 -9.46
CA THR A 97 -7.92 15.57 -10.68
C THR A 97 -8.65 14.30 -11.11
N ASP A 98 -9.58 14.48 -12.05
CA ASP A 98 -10.28 13.43 -12.80
C ASP A 98 -9.37 12.36 -13.45
N LYS A 99 -8.08 12.64 -13.64
CA LYS A 99 -7.14 11.82 -14.41
C LYS A 99 -6.02 11.23 -13.56
N HIS A 100 -5.69 11.86 -12.45
CA HIS A 100 -4.53 11.45 -11.65
C HIS A 100 -4.58 11.97 -10.23
N ILE A 101 -3.88 11.25 -9.36
CA ILE A 101 -3.57 11.66 -8.00
C ILE A 101 -2.16 12.25 -8.00
N GLY A 102 -2.02 13.50 -7.55
CA GLY A 102 -0.72 14.07 -7.24
C GLY A 102 -0.16 13.44 -5.96
N ILE A 103 1.09 12.98 -5.96
CA ILE A 103 1.73 12.39 -4.79
C ILE A 103 3.04 13.13 -4.54
N PRO A 104 3.21 13.80 -3.40
CA PRO A 104 4.48 14.42 -3.05
C PRO A 104 5.52 13.34 -2.82
N SER A 105 6.69 13.48 -3.43
CA SER A 105 7.78 12.53 -3.32
C SER A 105 9.09 13.30 -3.12
N ASP A 106 10.16 12.60 -2.73
CA ASP A 106 11.46 13.25 -2.49
C ASP A 106 12.02 13.89 -3.79
N GLY A 107 11.63 13.33 -4.95
CA GLY A 107 11.95 13.85 -6.28
C GLY A 107 10.98 14.90 -6.82
N GLY A 108 10.02 15.38 -6.03
CA GLY A 108 8.99 16.35 -6.42
C GLY A 108 7.58 15.76 -6.51
N MET A 109 6.67 16.45 -7.22
CA MET A 109 5.29 15.97 -7.34
C MET A 109 5.19 14.89 -8.43
N ARG A 110 4.82 13.67 -8.05
CA ARG A 110 4.51 12.57 -8.97
C ARG A 110 3.03 12.56 -9.31
N ARG A 111 2.69 12.02 -10.48
CA ARG A 111 1.31 11.83 -10.93
C ARG A 111 1.04 10.33 -11.01
N LEU A 112 0.07 9.85 -10.25
CA LEU A 112 -0.40 8.48 -10.34
C LEU A 112 -1.67 8.44 -11.18
N THR A 113 -1.59 7.85 -12.38
CA THR A 113 -2.76 7.58 -13.24
C THR A 113 -3.33 6.17 -12.98
N PRO A 114 -4.58 5.89 -13.39
CA PRO A 114 -5.14 4.54 -13.31
C PRO A 114 -4.29 3.47 -14.02
N GLU A 115 -3.67 3.79 -15.15
CA GLU A 115 -2.82 2.87 -15.91
C GLU A 115 -1.54 2.53 -15.14
N MET A 116 -0.92 3.55 -14.52
CA MET A 116 0.26 3.34 -13.66
C MET A 116 -0.09 2.49 -12.44
N TYR A 117 -1.23 2.76 -11.81
CA TYR A 117 -1.73 1.95 -10.70
C TYR A 117 -1.95 0.49 -11.11
N SER A 118 -2.62 0.25 -12.24
CA SER A 118 -2.85 -1.11 -12.75
C SER A 118 -1.53 -1.84 -13.03
N ARG A 119 -0.55 -1.16 -13.63
CA ARG A 119 0.78 -1.74 -13.87
C ARG A 119 1.47 -2.11 -12.55
N ALA A 120 1.42 -1.21 -11.58
CA ALA A 120 2.03 -1.44 -10.28
C ALA A 120 1.39 -2.62 -9.53
N VAL A 121 0.06 -2.75 -9.56
CA VAL A 121 -0.65 -3.91 -8.99
C VAL A 121 -0.16 -5.22 -9.62
N GLN A 122 -0.02 -5.25 -10.94
CA GLN A 122 0.48 -6.45 -11.66
C GLN A 122 1.93 -6.78 -11.32
N ALA A 123 2.79 -5.75 -11.18
CA ALA A 123 4.19 -5.93 -10.83
C ALA A 123 4.37 -6.39 -9.37
N LEU A 124 3.64 -5.76 -8.43
CA LEU A 124 3.77 -6.00 -6.99
C LEU A 124 3.08 -7.29 -6.54
N LYS A 125 2.02 -7.71 -7.22
CA LYS A 125 1.24 -8.94 -6.92
C LYS A 125 0.76 -9.01 -5.46
N PRO A 126 0.07 -7.97 -4.93
CA PRO A 126 -0.50 -8.02 -3.58
C PRO A 126 -1.70 -8.97 -3.50
N ASP A 127 -2.10 -9.33 -2.28
CA ASP A 127 -3.26 -10.19 -2.03
C ASP A 127 -4.58 -9.39 -2.03
N ILE A 128 -4.53 -8.17 -1.48
CA ILE A 128 -5.66 -7.24 -1.42
C ILE A 128 -5.19 -5.89 -1.97
N VAL A 129 -6.04 -5.23 -2.75
CA VAL A 129 -5.78 -3.89 -3.27
C VAL A 129 -6.83 -2.90 -2.80
N VAL A 130 -6.39 -1.71 -2.42
CA VAL A 130 -7.26 -0.55 -2.18
C VAL A 130 -7.23 0.30 -3.44
N PRO A 131 -8.39 0.59 -4.05
CA PRO A 131 -8.44 1.41 -5.26
C PRO A 131 -8.03 2.86 -4.96
N PRO A 132 -7.43 3.58 -5.92
CA PRO A 132 -7.23 5.03 -5.79
C PRO A 132 -8.57 5.73 -5.60
N ALA A 133 -8.65 6.61 -4.61
CA ALA A 133 -9.85 7.37 -4.28
C ALA A 133 -9.56 8.87 -4.19
N ASP A 134 -10.58 9.69 -4.46
CA ASP A 134 -10.55 11.14 -4.22
C ASP A 134 -10.86 11.38 -2.74
N TYR A 135 -9.80 11.64 -1.95
CA TYR A 135 -9.94 11.92 -0.53
C TYR A 135 -10.39 13.36 -0.34
N VAL A 136 -11.62 13.55 0.13
CA VAL A 136 -12.16 14.86 0.48
C VAL A 136 -11.63 15.26 1.86
N ALA A 137 -11.24 16.52 2.03
CA ALA A 137 -10.75 17.01 3.31
C ALA A 137 -11.85 16.97 4.38
N GLU A 138 -11.53 16.44 5.57
CA GLU A 138 -12.41 16.46 6.73
C GLU A 138 -11.89 17.44 7.80
N PRO A 139 -12.77 18.24 8.44
CA PRO A 139 -14.20 18.32 8.20
C PRO A 139 -14.51 19.02 6.85
N PRO A 140 -15.63 18.66 6.19
CA PRO A 140 -16.04 19.34 4.97
C PRO A 140 -16.23 20.82 5.27
N VAL A 141 -15.56 21.68 4.48
CA VAL A 141 -15.72 23.13 4.61
C VAL A 141 -17.12 23.49 4.15
N ALA A 142 -17.87 24.24 4.96
CA ALA A 142 -19.24 24.62 4.63
C ALA A 142 -19.31 25.35 3.27
N GLY A 143 -20.13 24.84 2.35
CA GLY A 143 -20.27 25.36 0.98
C GLY A 143 -19.27 24.80 -0.03
N ASP A 144 -18.46 23.81 0.35
CA ASP A 144 -17.54 23.13 -0.57
C ASP A 144 -18.27 22.08 -1.40
N LYS A 145 -18.40 22.35 -2.71
CA LYS A 145 -18.99 21.42 -3.70
C LYS A 145 -18.23 20.10 -3.81
N ARG A 146 -17.02 19.99 -3.24
CA ARG A 146 -16.25 18.73 -3.26
C ARG A 146 -16.78 17.66 -2.31
N ALA A 147 -17.61 18.01 -1.32
CA ALA A 147 -18.10 17.08 -0.31
C ALA A 147 -19.57 16.62 -0.50
N GLU A 148 -20.31 17.25 -1.44
CA GLU A 148 -21.68 16.88 -1.85
C GLU A 148 -21.66 15.89 -3.03
#